data_AF-A0A979H157-F1
#
_entry.id   AF-A0A979H157-F1
#
_cell.length_a   1.000
_cell.length_b   1.000
_cell.length_c   1.000
_cell.angle_alpha   90.00
_cell.angle_beta   90.00
_cell.angle_gamma   90.00
#
_symmetry.space_group_name_H-M   'P 1'
#
loop_
_entity.id
_entity.type
_entity.pdbx_description
1 polymer ?
#
loop_
_entity_poly.entity_id
_entity_poly.type
_entity_poly.pdbx_seq_one_letter_code
_entity_poly.pdbx_strand_id
1 'polypeptide(L)'
;MQNLDNKDKILKIFSRVHCFNKDQLPRYVDGRLTHVEKHLLEQHLVNCELCSDAVEILQKPKFNTQYQAMGQRVQQYIRNSTDIAPQLHETERYQKKIEITESFLTYFWGAVAGILVLGLFYIIQKQVKKENKQHSFATIENIHTPAASTEPQAAIGKAHVVSAATLSTNTARQLPKDTGKAAAVSVVIADENADSDKVLYKTAMSYYHEGSLDEAMSRFTQLTADSGSRYRELAHYQLAMCYKFKHQKVKARHMFRELVEMNGRMKKRAQLALNKL
;
A
#
# COMPACT_ATOMS: atom_id res chain seq x y z
N MET A 1 34.29 8.17 25.04
CA MET A 1 32.99 7.81 24.41
C MET A 1 31.79 8.64 24.93
N GLN A 2 31.96 9.89 25.38
CA GLN A 2 30.85 10.71 25.93
C GLN A 2 30.37 11.84 24.99
N ASN A 3 31.00 12.02 23.82
CA ASN A 3 30.78 13.20 22.97
C ASN A 3 29.62 13.04 21.96
N LEU A 4 29.27 11.79 21.58
CA LEU A 4 28.20 11.52 20.61
C LEU A 4 26.80 11.63 21.24
N ASP A 5 26.66 11.17 22.49
CA ASP A 5 25.42 11.28 23.27
C ASP A 5 24.97 12.74 23.50
N ASN A 6 25.94 13.66 23.66
CA ASN A 6 25.62 15.08 23.79
C ASN A 6 25.17 15.69 22.46
N LYS A 7 25.75 15.27 21.33
CA LYS A 7 25.36 15.76 20.01
C LYS A 7 23.93 15.33 19.65
N ASP A 8 23.54 14.11 19.98
CA ASP A 8 22.16 13.64 19.73
C ASP A 8 21.14 14.35 20.62
N LYS A 9 21.51 14.73 21.85
CA LYS A 9 20.67 15.58 22.72
C LYS A 9 20.54 17.01 22.19
N ILE A 10 21.60 17.55 21.59
CA ILE A 10 21.61 18.88 20.95
C ILE A 10 20.81 18.86 19.64
N LEU A 11 20.87 17.80 18.86
CA LEU A 11 20.16 17.67 17.58
C LEU A 11 18.65 17.40 17.76
N LYS A 12 18.24 16.84 18.90
CA LYS A 12 16.82 16.65 19.23
C LYS A 12 16.07 17.95 19.57
N ILE A 13 16.80 19.04 19.86
CA ILE A 13 16.26 20.39 20.09
C ILE A 13 15.76 21.00 18.77
N PHE A 14 16.19 20.46 17.63
CA PHE A 14 15.88 20.98 16.28
C PHE A 14 14.95 20.07 15.48
N SER A 15 14.12 19.27 16.16
CA SER A 15 12.95 18.71 15.48
C SER A 15 12.04 19.87 15.02
N ARG A 16 11.20 19.66 14.00
CA ARG A 16 10.32 20.71 13.42
C ARG A 16 9.45 21.46 14.45
N VAL A 17 9.32 20.94 15.67
CA VAL A 17 8.70 21.60 16.81
C VAL A 17 9.80 22.22 17.65
N HIS A 18 9.84 23.56 17.73
CA HIS A 18 10.90 24.37 18.34
C HIS A 18 11.02 24.22 19.88
N CYS A 19 10.45 23.19 20.50
CA CYS A 19 10.34 23.04 21.96
C CYS A 19 11.52 22.25 22.56
N PHE A 20 11.83 22.53 23.83
CA PHE A 20 12.91 21.87 24.56
C PHE A 20 12.60 20.41 24.92
N ASN A 21 13.66 19.64 25.15
CA ASN A 21 13.57 18.23 25.50
C ASN A 21 12.91 18.06 26.89
N LYS A 22 12.16 16.96 27.07
CA LYS A 22 11.41 16.63 28.30
C LYS A 22 12.24 16.81 29.58
N ASP A 23 13.50 16.40 29.54
CA ASP A 23 14.38 16.37 30.72
C ASP A 23 15.10 17.69 31.00
N GLN A 24 15.05 18.66 30.07
CA GLN A 24 15.74 19.94 30.22
C GLN A 24 14.96 20.91 31.11
N LEU A 25 13.63 20.88 31.05
CA LEU A 25 12.76 21.77 31.84
C LEU A 25 12.87 21.54 33.36
N PRO A 26 12.82 20.29 33.87
CA PRO A 26 13.03 20.05 35.30
C PRO A 26 14.44 20.43 35.77
N ARG A 27 15.46 20.19 34.93
CA ARG A 27 16.86 20.57 35.24
C ARG A 27 17.06 22.07 35.31
N TYR A 28 16.28 22.85 34.54
CA TYR A 28 16.27 24.30 34.64
C TYR A 28 15.72 24.76 35.99
N VAL A 29 14.58 24.21 36.42
CA VAL A 29 13.98 24.50 37.72
C VAL A 29 14.89 24.08 38.87
N ASP A 30 15.58 22.95 38.74
CA ASP A 30 16.54 22.44 39.72
C ASP A 30 17.90 23.20 39.71
N GLY A 31 18.11 24.15 38.79
CA GLY A 31 19.35 24.92 38.67
C GLY A 31 20.57 24.12 38.18
N ARG A 32 20.36 22.94 37.56
CA ARG A 32 21.42 22.02 37.11
C ARG A 32 21.83 22.21 35.65
N LEU A 33 21.21 23.17 34.95
CA LEU A 33 21.52 23.47 33.55
C LEU A 33 22.82 24.26 33.43
N THR A 34 23.59 24.03 32.37
CA THR A 34 24.77 24.85 32.08
C THR A 34 24.35 26.28 31.71
N HIS A 35 25.25 27.25 31.88
CA HIS A 35 24.95 28.66 31.58
C HIS A 35 24.49 28.87 30.12
N VAL A 36 25.09 28.16 29.16
CA VAL A 36 24.73 28.24 27.74
C VAL A 36 23.33 27.68 27.50
N GLU A 37 23.03 26.49 28.04
CA GLU A 37 21.70 25.89 27.93
C GLU A 37 20.63 26.74 28.60
N LYS A 38 20.96 27.35 29.75
CA LYS A 38 20.07 28.25 30.48
C LYS A 38 19.70 29.47 29.63
N HIS A 39 20.69 30.12 29.02
CA HIS A 39 20.46 31.29 28.18
C HIS A 39 19.58 30.97 26.96
N LEU A 40 19.84 29.84 26.30
CA LEU A 40 19.03 29.39 25.16
C LEU A 40 17.58 29.06 25.56
N LEU A 41 17.41 28.44 26.72
CA LEU A 41 16.08 28.15 27.25
C LEU A 41 15.33 29.45 27.57
N GLU A 42 15.96 30.41 28.25
CA GLU A 42 15.35 31.71 28.54
C GLU A 42 14.95 32.45 27.26
N GLN A 43 15.78 32.43 26.22
CA GLN A 43 15.43 32.97 24.91
C GLN A 43 14.20 32.28 24.31
N HIS A 44 14.04 30.97 24.48
CA HIS A 44 12.87 30.25 23.99
C HIS A 44 11.63 30.48 24.84
N LEU A 45 11.76 30.57 26.16
CA LEU A 45 10.63 30.85 27.07
C LEU A 45 9.97 32.20 26.73
N VAL A 46 10.77 33.18 26.31
CA VAL A 46 10.26 34.48 25.81
C VAL A 46 9.43 34.31 24.53
N ASN A 47 9.73 33.31 23.70
CA ASN A 47 9.08 33.10 22.39
C ASN A 47 7.99 32.01 22.40
N CYS A 48 7.83 31.26 23.49
CA CYS A 48 6.94 30.10 23.56
C CYS A 48 6.13 30.10 24.86
N GLU A 49 4.89 30.56 24.77
CA GLU A 49 3.94 30.63 25.90
C GLU A 49 3.76 29.28 26.59
N LEU A 50 3.65 28.19 25.80
CA LEU A 50 3.47 26.84 26.34
C LEU A 50 4.62 26.40 27.26
N CYS A 51 5.86 26.75 26.90
CA CYS A 51 7.02 26.40 27.71
C CYS A 51 7.17 27.31 28.92
N SER A 52 6.78 28.59 28.80
CA SER A 52 6.71 29.52 29.93
C SER A 52 5.75 29.02 31.00
N ASP A 53 4.52 28.68 30.62
CA ASP A 53 3.49 28.18 31.54
C ASP A 53 3.92 26.84 32.18
N ALA A 54 4.55 25.97 31.39
CA ALA A 54 5.06 24.71 31.90
C ALA A 54 6.10 24.93 33.00
N VAL A 55 7.05 25.86 32.83
CA VAL A 55 8.04 26.19 33.87
C VAL A 55 7.37 26.69 35.14
N GLU A 56 6.36 27.57 35.03
CA GLU A 56 5.63 28.09 36.20
C GLU A 56 4.94 26.96 36.99
N ILE A 57 4.34 26.00 36.29
CA ILE A 57 3.71 24.82 36.92
C ILE A 57 4.78 23.94 37.57
N LEU A 58 5.93 23.72 36.92
CA LEU A 58 7.00 22.88 37.46
C LEU A 58 7.72 23.48 38.68
N GLN A 59 7.71 24.80 38.86
CA GLN A 59 8.23 25.44 40.07
C GLN A 59 7.48 24.99 41.34
N LYS A 60 6.24 24.54 41.21
CA LYS A 60 5.45 24.03 42.33
C LYS A 60 5.91 22.59 42.65
N PRO A 61 6.35 22.30 43.90
CA PRO A 61 6.99 21.02 44.25
C PRO A 61 6.08 19.80 44.06
N LYS A 62 4.75 20.00 44.13
CA LYS A 62 3.75 18.95 43.91
C LYS A 62 3.76 18.38 42.49
N PHE A 63 4.13 19.19 41.49
CA PHE A 63 4.01 18.81 40.08
C PHE A 63 5.32 18.30 39.47
N ASN A 64 6.46 18.48 40.13
CA ASN A 64 7.76 18.03 39.62
C ASN A 64 7.81 16.49 39.46
N THR A 65 7.33 15.73 40.46
CA THR A 65 7.26 14.26 40.39
C THR A 65 6.22 13.77 39.38
N GLN A 66 5.07 14.44 39.32
CA GLN A 66 3.97 14.09 38.42
C GLN A 66 4.34 14.31 36.96
N TYR A 67 5.12 15.36 36.66
CA TYR A 67 5.58 15.67 35.31
C TYR A 67 6.42 14.53 34.71
N GLN A 68 7.31 13.92 35.50
CA GLN A 68 8.14 12.80 35.03
C GLN A 68 7.29 11.58 34.65
N ALA A 69 6.33 11.22 35.50
CA ALA A 69 5.41 10.10 35.26
C ALA A 69 4.47 10.36 34.07
N MET A 70 3.88 11.55 33.98
CA MET A 70 3.03 11.98 32.88
C MET A 70 3.79 11.92 31.55
N GLY A 71 5.00 12.48 31.51
CA GLY A 71 5.80 12.47 30.29
C GLY A 71 6.21 11.07 29.85
N GLN A 72 6.38 10.10 30.77
CA GLN A 72 6.62 8.71 30.40
C GLN A 72 5.39 8.09 29.74
N ARG A 73 4.19 8.30 30.29
CA ARG A 73 2.93 7.81 29.70
C ARG A 73 2.67 8.41 28.32
N VAL A 74 2.89 9.71 28.14
CA VAL A 74 2.75 10.36 26.82
C VAL A 74 3.77 9.81 25.83
N GLN A 75 5.03 9.64 26.24
CA GLN A 75 6.06 9.07 25.37
C GLN A 75 5.76 7.61 25.02
N GLN A 76 5.21 6.84 25.95
CA GLN A 76 4.77 5.47 25.72
C GLN A 76 3.55 5.42 24.79
N TYR A 77 2.60 6.34 24.95
CA TYR A 77 1.48 6.49 24.03
C TYR A 77 1.95 6.87 22.61
N ILE A 78 2.91 7.80 22.49
CA ILE A 78 3.52 8.14 21.20
C ILE A 78 4.21 6.92 20.61
N ARG A 79 5.04 6.20 21.36
CA ARG A 79 5.69 4.96 20.88
C ARG A 79 4.68 3.91 20.43
N ASN A 80 3.72 3.57 21.28
CA ASN A 80 2.68 2.57 21.00
C ASN A 80 1.78 2.97 19.82
N SER A 81 1.49 4.27 19.66
CA SER A 81 0.72 4.77 18.52
C SER A 81 1.55 4.85 17.24
N THR A 82 2.87 5.05 17.34
CA THR A 82 3.79 4.98 16.20
C THR A 82 4.15 3.56 15.80
N ASP A 83 4.00 2.55 16.66
CA ASP A 83 4.25 1.13 16.33
C ASP A 83 3.26 0.55 15.30
N ILE A 84 2.19 1.28 14.97
CA ILE A 84 1.33 0.97 13.82
C ILE A 84 2.04 1.26 12.48
N ALA A 85 3.05 2.14 12.46
CA ALA A 85 3.81 2.50 11.26
C ALA A 85 4.89 1.48 10.80
N PRO A 86 5.70 0.83 11.66
CA PRO A 86 6.76 -0.09 11.21
C PRO A 86 6.22 -1.34 10.50
N GLN A 87 5.09 -1.90 10.93
CA GLN A 87 4.50 -3.08 10.26
C GLN A 87 4.13 -2.82 8.80
N LEU A 88 3.71 -1.60 8.47
CA LEU A 88 3.36 -1.24 7.10
C LEU A 88 4.59 -1.15 6.18
N HIS A 89 5.74 -0.73 6.71
CA HIS A 89 6.98 -0.65 5.92
C HIS A 89 7.54 -2.03 5.57
N GLU A 90 7.33 -3.04 6.43
CA GLU A 90 7.67 -4.42 6.11
C GLU A 90 6.80 -4.97 4.96
N THR A 91 5.50 -4.65 4.93
CA THR A 91 4.62 -5.08 3.82
C THR A 91 5.07 -4.58 2.44
N GLU A 92 5.69 -3.39 2.36
CA GLU A 92 6.23 -2.86 1.10
C GLU A 92 7.48 -3.62 0.62
N ARG A 93 8.29 -4.17 1.52
CA ARG A 93 9.48 -4.95 1.14
C ARG A 93 9.10 -6.32 0.58
N TYR A 94 8.11 -6.99 1.17
CA TYR A 94 7.57 -8.23 0.63
C TYR A 94 6.88 -8.01 -0.72
N GLN A 95 6.16 -6.89 -0.86
CA GLN A 95 5.53 -6.49 -2.12
C GLN A 95 6.53 -6.40 -3.28
N LYS A 96 7.68 -5.72 -3.08
CA LYS A 96 8.69 -5.59 -4.14
C LYS A 96 9.24 -6.93 -4.60
N LYS A 97 9.37 -7.90 -3.69
CA LYS A 97 9.93 -9.22 -4.03
C LYS A 97 9.01 -10.00 -4.97
N ILE A 98 7.70 -9.91 -4.78
CA ILE A 98 6.69 -10.59 -5.61
C ILE A 98 6.61 -9.94 -7.01
N GLU A 99 6.61 -8.61 -7.09
CA GLU A 99 6.56 -7.88 -8.38
C GLU A 99 7.82 -8.13 -9.23
N ILE A 100 8.98 -8.29 -8.59
CA ILE A 100 10.23 -8.62 -9.26
C ILE A 100 10.17 -10.04 -9.86
N THR A 101 9.58 -11.02 -9.18
CA THR A 101 9.48 -12.40 -9.70
C THR A 101 8.58 -12.52 -10.92
N GLU A 102 7.48 -11.77 -11.00
CA GLU A 102 6.60 -11.77 -12.18
C GLU A 102 7.26 -11.07 -13.38
N SER A 103 8.02 -10.00 -13.11
CA SER A 103 8.74 -9.27 -14.15
C SER A 103 9.76 -10.18 -14.86
N PHE A 104 10.48 -11.04 -14.12
CA PHE A 104 11.46 -11.95 -14.72
C PHE A 104 10.88 -12.92 -15.76
N LEU A 105 9.65 -13.40 -15.57
CA LEU A 105 9.02 -14.31 -16.53
C LEU A 105 8.72 -13.61 -17.86
N THR A 106 8.27 -12.35 -17.82
CA THR A 106 8.01 -11.56 -19.03
C THR A 106 9.28 -11.23 -19.80
N TYR A 107 10.38 -10.91 -19.10
CA TYR A 107 11.68 -10.68 -19.74
C TYR A 107 12.23 -11.95 -20.40
N PHE A 108 12.07 -13.11 -19.77
CA PHE A 108 12.50 -14.39 -20.33
C PHE A 108 11.80 -14.69 -21.67
N TRP A 109 10.47 -14.58 -21.71
CA TRP A 109 9.71 -14.80 -22.94
C TRP A 109 10.02 -13.75 -24.01
N GLY A 110 10.26 -12.49 -23.63
CA GLY A 110 10.68 -11.44 -24.56
C GLY A 110 12.03 -11.72 -25.23
N ALA A 111 13.01 -12.20 -24.48
CA ALA A 111 14.32 -12.56 -25.01
C ALA A 111 14.25 -13.77 -25.97
N VAL A 112 13.49 -14.81 -25.60
CA VAL A 112 13.27 -15.99 -26.46
C VAL A 112 12.59 -15.60 -27.78
N ALA A 113 11.55 -14.75 -27.72
CA ALA A 113 10.89 -14.25 -28.91
C ALA A 113 11.83 -13.42 -29.80
N GLY A 114 12.68 -12.57 -29.20
CA GLY A 114 13.68 -11.78 -29.93
C GLY A 114 14.69 -12.65 -30.70
N ILE A 115 15.20 -13.71 -30.06
CA ILE A 115 16.12 -14.66 -30.71
C ILE A 115 15.44 -15.40 -31.87
N LEU A 116 14.18 -15.81 -31.69
CA LEU A 116 13.40 -16.47 -32.76
C LEU A 116 13.20 -15.55 -33.96
N VAL A 117 12.85 -14.28 -33.74
CA VAL A 117 12.65 -13.30 -34.81
C VAL A 117 13.95 -13.03 -35.57
N LEU A 118 15.08 -12.85 -34.85
CA LEU A 118 16.39 -12.67 -35.47
C LEU A 118 16.84 -13.91 -36.25
N GLY A 119 16.60 -15.11 -35.71
CA GLY A 119 16.89 -16.38 -36.37
C GLY A 119 16.10 -16.56 -37.67
N LEU A 120 14.80 -16.28 -37.65
CA LEU A 120 13.93 -16.33 -38.84
C LEU A 120 14.39 -15.33 -39.90
N PHE A 121 14.71 -14.09 -39.51
CA PHE A 121 15.21 -13.07 -40.44
C PHE A 121 16.52 -13.49 -41.11
N TYR A 122 17.45 -14.09 -40.35
CA TYR A 122 18.71 -14.60 -40.88
C TYR A 122 18.52 -15.73 -41.90
N ILE A 123 17.57 -16.64 -41.66
CA ILE A 123 17.25 -17.75 -42.59
C ILE A 123 16.69 -17.20 -43.91
N ILE A 124 15.77 -16.24 -43.86
CA ILE A 124 15.18 -15.62 -45.07
C ILE A 124 16.26 -14.91 -45.89
N GLN A 125 17.12 -14.10 -45.26
CA GLN A 125 18.27 -13.46 -45.90
C GLN A 125 19.20 -14.48 -46.58
N LYS A 126 19.46 -15.62 -45.92
CA LYS A 126 20.30 -16.68 -46.46
C LYS A 126 19.66 -17.38 -47.66
N GLN A 127 18.34 -17.55 -47.68
CA GLN A 127 17.63 -18.12 -48.82
C GLN A 127 17.61 -17.17 -50.02
N VAL A 128 17.29 -15.88 -49.80
CA VAL A 128 17.36 -14.87 -50.87
C VAL A 128 18.76 -14.79 -51.47
N LYS A 129 19.81 -14.86 -50.64
CA LYS A 129 21.20 -14.87 -51.12
C LYS A 129 21.58 -16.16 -51.87
N LYS A 130 20.93 -17.29 -51.59
CA LYS A 130 21.11 -18.55 -52.34
C LYS A 130 20.37 -18.50 -53.68
N GLU A 131 19.12 -18.03 -53.71
CA GLU A 131 18.35 -17.89 -54.94
C GLU A 131 18.98 -16.87 -55.89
N ASN A 132 19.48 -15.75 -55.37
CA ASN A 132 20.18 -14.74 -56.18
C ASN A 132 21.51 -15.26 -56.79
N LYS A 133 22.07 -16.37 -56.28
CA LYS A 133 23.23 -17.05 -56.88
C LYS A 133 22.82 -18.14 -57.89
N GLN A 134 21.60 -18.66 -57.81
CA GLN A 134 21.09 -19.69 -58.74
C GLN A 134 20.46 -19.08 -60.00
N HIS A 135 19.94 -17.86 -59.95
CA HIS A 135 19.34 -17.19 -61.13
C HIS A 135 20.34 -16.45 -62.05
N SER A 136 21.65 -16.66 -61.91
CA SER A 136 22.67 -16.00 -62.76
C SER A 136 23.12 -16.83 -63.98
N PHE A 137 22.60 -18.03 -64.19
CA PHE A 137 22.89 -18.85 -65.37
C PHE A 137 21.62 -19.52 -65.90
N ALA A 138 21.00 -18.92 -66.92
CA ALA A 138 20.42 -19.60 -68.09
C ALA A 138 19.70 -18.58 -69.00
N THR A 139 20.40 -18.12 -70.03
CA THR A 139 19.77 -17.78 -71.32
C THR A 139 19.74 -19.06 -72.14
N ILE A 140 18.58 -19.46 -72.66
CA ILE A 140 18.30 -19.96 -74.03
C ILE A 140 16.82 -20.38 -74.10
N GLU A 141 16.09 -19.61 -74.90
CA GLU A 141 15.28 -20.01 -76.06
C GLU A 141 14.58 -21.39 -76.14
N ASN A 142 13.33 -21.30 -76.61
CA ASN A 142 12.53 -22.23 -77.40
C ASN A 142 11.47 -23.16 -76.74
N ILE A 143 10.22 -22.67 -76.84
CA ILE A 143 9.12 -23.18 -77.69
C ILE A 143 8.39 -24.49 -77.31
N HIS A 144 7.04 -24.39 -77.41
CA HIS A 144 5.99 -25.38 -77.66
C HIS A 144 5.15 -25.98 -76.50
N THR A 145 3.87 -25.56 -76.50
CA THR A 145 2.62 -26.22 -76.08
C THR A 145 2.45 -27.61 -76.72
N PRO A 146 1.70 -28.58 -76.13
CA PRO A 146 0.22 -28.56 -76.18
C PRO A 146 -0.55 -29.19 -74.97
N ALA A 147 -1.84 -28.81 -74.88
CA ALA A 147 -3.09 -29.55 -74.54
C ALA A 147 -3.04 -30.90 -73.75
N ALA A 148 -3.99 -31.34 -72.89
CA ALA A 148 -5.38 -31.00 -72.59
C ALA A 148 -5.86 -31.70 -71.28
N SER A 149 -7.03 -31.27 -70.75
CA SER A 149 -8.02 -31.98 -69.89
C SER A 149 -7.58 -32.33 -68.45
N THR A 150 -8.37 -32.22 -67.38
CA THR A 150 -9.82 -32.39 -67.16
C THR A 150 -10.23 -31.74 -65.81
N GLU A 151 -11.51 -31.37 -65.69
CA GLU A 151 -12.36 -31.03 -64.51
C GLU A 151 -11.93 -31.55 -63.11
N PRO A 152 -12.34 -30.93 -61.97
CA PRO A 152 -13.74 -31.02 -61.50
C PRO A 152 -14.32 -29.85 -60.65
N GLN A 153 -15.63 -29.65 -60.85
CA GLN A 153 -16.75 -29.61 -59.87
C GLN A 153 -16.63 -28.94 -58.48
N ALA A 154 -17.71 -28.22 -58.19
CA ALA A 154 -18.09 -27.52 -56.97
C ALA A 154 -18.64 -28.43 -55.84
N ALA A 155 -18.59 -27.91 -54.60
CA ALA A 155 -19.55 -28.05 -53.47
C ALA A 155 -18.77 -27.81 -52.16
N ILE A 156 -19.00 -26.74 -51.38
CA ILE A 156 -20.13 -26.46 -50.48
C ILE A 156 -20.54 -27.63 -49.58
N GLY A 157 -20.40 -27.41 -48.28
CA GLY A 157 -21.00 -28.18 -47.18
C GLY A 157 -20.10 -28.08 -45.95
N LYS A 158 -20.54 -27.83 -44.72
CA LYS A 158 -21.86 -27.97 -44.05
C LYS A 158 -21.75 -27.19 -42.72
N ALA A 159 -22.83 -26.52 -42.29
CA ALA A 159 -23.67 -26.86 -41.12
C ALA A 159 -23.01 -26.55 -39.75
N HIS A 160 -23.66 -26.35 -38.60
CA HIS A 160 -25.01 -26.56 -38.05
C HIS A 160 -24.96 -25.78 -36.69
N VAL A 161 -25.87 -24.87 -36.31
CA VAL A 161 -27.12 -25.09 -35.50
C VAL A 161 -26.99 -24.81 -33.98
N VAL A 162 -28.19 -24.55 -33.44
CA VAL A 162 -28.69 -24.52 -32.05
C VAL A 162 -28.64 -23.10 -31.42
N SER A 163 -29.78 -22.41 -31.27
CA SER A 163 -30.81 -22.52 -30.20
C SER A 163 -30.21 -22.31 -28.80
N ALA A 164 -30.83 -21.72 -27.79
CA ALA A 164 -32.13 -21.14 -27.52
C ALA A 164 -32.01 -20.44 -26.13
N ALA A 165 -33.12 -19.88 -25.64
CA ALA A 165 -33.46 -19.70 -24.21
C ALA A 165 -32.84 -18.52 -23.45
N THR A 166 -33.51 -17.81 -22.54
CA THR A 166 -34.94 -17.52 -22.24
C THR A 166 -34.92 -16.32 -21.27
N LEU A 167 -36.03 -15.60 -21.20
CA LEU A 167 -36.40 -14.64 -20.16
C LEU A 167 -36.22 -15.17 -18.73
N SER A 168 -35.94 -14.26 -17.78
CA SER A 168 -36.89 -14.03 -16.66
C SER A 168 -36.65 -12.73 -15.89
N THR A 169 -37.79 -12.13 -15.61
CA THR A 169 -38.19 -10.91 -14.90
C THR A 169 -38.03 -10.94 -13.38
N ASN A 170 -37.75 -9.74 -12.83
CA ASN A 170 -38.38 -9.03 -11.70
C ASN A 170 -38.81 -9.78 -10.42
N THR A 171 -38.53 -9.18 -9.26
CA THR A 171 -39.55 -8.59 -8.34
C THR A 171 -38.89 -7.87 -7.15
N ALA A 172 -39.43 -6.69 -6.83
CA ALA A 172 -39.06 -5.76 -5.76
C ALA A 172 -39.49 -6.23 -4.36
N ARG A 173 -39.06 -5.51 -3.28
CA ARG A 173 -39.96 -4.78 -2.34
C ARG A 173 -39.28 -4.36 -1.01
N GLN A 174 -39.20 -3.03 -0.85
CA GLN A 174 -39.45 -2.18 0.33
C GLN A 174 -38.60 -2.17 1.63
N LEU A 175 -38.29 -0.90 1.96
CA LEU A 175 -38.03 -0.25 3.25
C LEU A 175 -39.23 -0.33 4.22
N PRO A 176 -39.01 -0.17 5.54
CA PRO A 176 -39.47 1.10 6.14
C PRO A 176 -38.51 1.70 7.19
N LYS A 177 -38.84 2.94 7.55
CA LYS A 177 -38.17 3.93 8.41
C LYS A 177 -38.99 4.10 9.69
N ASP A 178 -38.35 4.31 10.85
CA ASP A 178 -38.71 5.27 11.93
C ASP A 178 -37.93 4.96 13.23
N THR A 179 -36.96 5.81 13.60
CA THR A 179 -36.94 6.85 14.66
C THR A 179 -36.89 6.35 16.11
N GLY A 180 -35.88 6.78 16.88
CA GLY A 180 -35.98 6.87 18.35
C GLY A 180 -34.73 6.59 19.19
N LYS A 181 -33.77 7.52 19.21
CA LYS A 181 -33.08 8.05 20.41
C LYS A 181 -32.82 7.08 21.61
N ALA A 182 -31.58 6.60 21.74
CA ALA A 182 -30.93 6.37 23.05
C ALA A 182 -29.39 6.36 22.89
N ALA A 183 -28.81 7.54 23.02
CA ALA A 183 -27.39 7.70 23.31
C ALA A 183 -27.16 7.45 24.80
N ALA A 184 -26.09 6.70 25.13
CA ALA A 184 -25.33 6.68 26.39
C ALA A 184 -24.98 5.28 26.93
N VAL A 185 -24.38 4.40 26.11
CA VAL A 185 -23.54 3.29 26.63
C VAL A 185 -22.46 2.95 25.59
N SER A 186 -21.36 3.68 25.52
CA SER A 186 -20.27 3.31 24.58
C SER A 186 -18.84 3.62 25.05
N VAL A 187 -18.65 4.15 26.26
CA VAL A 187 -17.30 4.56 26.69
C VAL A 187 -16.52 3.43 27.38
N VAL A 188 -17.16 2.34 27.80
CA VAL A 188 -16.49 1.24 28.54
C VAL A 188 -16.12 0.04 27.66
N ILE A 189 -16.71 -0.11 26.47
CA ILE A 189 -16.52 -1.30 25.60
C ILE A 189 -15.35 -1.13 24.61
N ALA A 190 -14.78 0.08 24.49
CA ALA A 190 -13.74 0.36 23.49
C ALA A 190 -12.34 -0.17 23.86
N ASP A 191 -12.07 -0.47 25.14
CA ASP A 191 -10.71 -0.82 25.59
C ASP A 191 -10.40 -2.33 25.42
N GLU A 192 -11.35 -3.23 25.74
CA GLU A 192 -11.16 -4.67 25.48
C GLU A 192 -11.17 -5.01 23.99
N ASN A 193 -12.04 -4.36 23.21
CA ASN A 193 -12.11 -4.57 21.77
C ASN A 193 -10.87 -4.05 21.05
N ALA A 194 -10.18 -3.03 21.59
CA ALA A 194 -8.95 -2.54 20.99
C ALA A 194 -7.83 -3.59 20.99
N ASP A 195 -7.75 -4.41 22.04
CA ASP A 195 -6.79 -5.51 22.10
C ASP A 195 -7.22 -6.71 21.25
N SER A 196 -8.53 -7.02 21.20
CA SER A 196 -9.07 -8.06 20.30
C SER A 196 -8.85 -7.71 18.82
N ASP A 197 -9.18 -6.49 18.41
CA ASP A 197 -9.00 -5.98 17.04
C ASP A 197 -7.53 -5.99 16.62
N LYS A 198 -6.64 -5.68 17.57
CA LYS A 198 -5.19 -5.72 17.35
C LYS A 198 -4.71 -7.14 17.09
N VAL A 199 -5.19 -8.12 17.85
CA VAL A 199 -4.88 -9.55 17.62
C VAL A 199 -5.40 -9.96 16.25
N LEU A 200 -6.66 -9.63 15.93
CA LEU A 200 -7.27 -9.96 14.65
C LEU A 200 -6.51 -9.34 13.47
N TYR A 201 -6.09 -8.08 13.57
CA TYR A 201 -5.29 -7.40 12.55
C TYR A 201 -3.92 -8.05 12.38
N LYS A 202 -3.25 -8.41 13.48
CA LYS A 202 -1.95 -9.09 13.44
C LYS A 202 -2.06 -10.46 12.78
N THR A 203 -3.12 -11.22 13.08
CA THR A 203 -3.38 -12.50 12.44
C THR A 203 -3.73 -12.33 10.96
N ALA A 204 -4.54 -11.34 10.58
CA ALA A 204 -4.79 -11.05 9.16
C ALA A 204 -3.49 -10.73 8.40
N MET A 205 -2.56 -10.02 9.06
CA MET A 205 -1.27 -9.69 8.48
C MET A 205 -0.36 -10.91 8.30
N SER A 206 -0.41 -11.91 9.20
CA SER A 206 0.39 -13.14 9.01
C SER A 206 -0.05 -13.89 7.75
N TYR A 207 -1.35 -14.05 7.52
CA TYR A 207 -1.87 -14.66 6.30
C TYR A 207 -1.50 -13.87 5.04
N TYR A 208 -1.51 -12.54 5.12
CA TYR A 208 -1.06 -11.69 4.02
C TYR A 208 0.43 -11.94 3.67
N HIS A 209 1.29 -12.09 4.68
CA HIS A 209 2.71 -12.39 4.48
C HIS A 209 2.96 -13.82 3.98
N GLU A 210 2.09 -14.77 4.34
CA GLU A 210 2.12 -16.15 3.83
C GLU A 210 1.64 -16.24 2.37
N GLY A 211 0.96 -15.21 1.85
CA GLY A 211 0.40 -15.20 0.49
C GLY A 211 -1.03 -15.77 0.42
N SER A 212 -1.58 -16.20 1.55
CA SER A 212 -2.97 -16.64 1.74
C SER A 212 -3.91 -15.43 1.75
N LEU A 213 -4.11 -14.84 0.57
CA LEU A 213 -4.86 -13.59 0.42
C LEU A 213 -6.34 -13.73 0.75
N ASP A 214 -6.95 -14.89 0.52
CA ASP A 214 -8.39 -15.09 0.76
C ASP A 214 -8.73 -15.10 2.25
N GLU A 215 -7.91 -15.77 3.06
CA GLU A 215 -8.01 -15.80 4.52
C GLU A 215 -7.70 -14.42 5.12
N ALA A 216 -6.68 -13.73 4.58
CA ALA A 216 -6.34 -12.37 4.98
C ALA A 216 -7.51 -11.41 4.71
N MET A 217 -8.11 -11.49 3.52
CA MET A 217 -9.25 -10.65 3.14
C MET A 217 -10.45 -10.86 4.05
N SER A 218 -10.80 -12.11 4.38
CA SER A 218 -11.91 -12.42 5.31
C SER A 218 -11.71 -11.74 6.66
N ARG A 219 -10.51 -11.86 7.23
CA ARG A 219 -10.19 -11.22 8.52
C ARG A 219 -10.16 -9.70 8.45
N PHE A 220 -9.66 -9.13 7.35
CA PHE A 220 -9.74 -7.68 7.16
C PHE A 220 -11.17 -7.18 6.96
N THR A 221 -12.05 -7.96 6.30
CA THR A 221 -13.46 -7.59 6.17
C THR A 221 -14.20 -7.56 7.50
N GLN A 222 -13.82 -8.44 8.43
CA GLN A 222 -14.34 -8.41 9.80
C GLN A 222 -13.96 -7.11 10.51
N LEU A 223 -12.70 -6.69 10.39
CA LEU A 223 -12.21 -5.43 10.96
C LEU A 223 -12.77 -4.15 10.30
N THR A 224 -13.24 -4.24 9.05
CA THR A 224 -13.83 -3.08 8.36
C THR A 224 -15.31 -2.91 8.64
N ALA A 225 -16.02 -3.99 9.00
CA ALA A 225 -17.42 -3.96 9.39
C ALA A 225 -17.64 -3.17 10.69
N ASP A 226 -16.68 -3.26 11.63
CA ASP A 226 -16.78 -2.60 12.93
C ASP A 226 -16.44 -1.10 12.83
N SER A 227 -17.50 -0.28 12.78
CA SER A 227 -17.40 1.16 12.52
C SER A 227 -16.56 1.96 13.53
N GLY A 228 -16.41 1.46 14.75
CA GLY A 228 -15.68 2.10 15.86
C GLY A 228 -14.24 1.62 16.08
N SER A 229 -13.74 0.65 15.31
CA SER A 229 -12.39 0.12 15.52
C SER A 229 -11.31 1.14 15.12
N ARG A 230 -10.29 1.30 15.97
CA ARG A 230 -9.07 2.08 15.62
C ARG A 230 -8.31 1.49 14.43
N TYR A 231 -8.53 0.20 14.15
CA TYR A 231 -7.90 -0.53 13.06
C TYR A 231 -8.73 -0.54 11.78
N ARG A 232 -9.98 -0.03 11.79
CA ARG A 232 -10.87 -0.02 10.63
C ARG A 232 -10.22 0.59 9.39
N GLU A 233 -9.68 1.80 9.49
CA GLU A 233 -9.02 2.48 8.35
C GLU A 233 -7.80 1.71 7.85
N LEU A 234 -7.04 1.10 8.77
CA LEU A 234 -5.87 0.29 8.43
C LEU A 234 -6.26 -1.00 7.74
N ALA A 235 -7.23 -1.74 8.28
CA ALA A 235 -7.77 -2.95 7.71
C ALA A 235 -8.38 -2.69 6.33
N HIS A 236 -9.09 -1.57 6.16
CA HIS A 236 -9.63 -1.16 4.87
C HIS A 236 -8.51 -0.93 3.84
N TYR A 237 -7.42 -0.28 4.25
CA TYR A 237 -6.26 -0.06 3.38
C TYR A 237 -5.59 -1.38 3.01
N GLN A 238 -5.42 -2.29 3.96
CA GLN A 238 -4.82 -3.60 3.71
C GLN A 238 -5.70 -4.49 2.83
N LEU A 239 -7.02 -4.42 3.01
CA LEU A 239 -7.98 -5.10 2.14
C LEU A 239 -7.89 -4.58 0.69
N ALA A 240 -7.77 -3.26 0.52
CA ALA A 240 -7.55 -2.65 -0.80
C ALA A 240 -6.23 -3.13 -1.43
N MET A 241 -5.18 -3.28 -0.63
CA MET A 241 -3.91 -3.87 -1.07
C MET A 241 -4.09 -5.33 -1.48
N CYS A 242 -4.80 -6.16 -0.72
CA CYS A 242 -5.09 -7.56 -1.09
C CYS A 242 -5.78 -7.64 -2.46
N TYR A 243 -6.76 -6.78 -2.75
CA TYR A 243 -7.39 -6.71 -4.07
C TYR A 243 -6.41 -6.30 -5.18
N LYS A 244 -5.46 -5.41 -4.88
CA LYS A 244 -4.39 -5.05 -5.81
C LYS A 244 -3.50 -6.25 -6.14
N PHE A 245 -3.14 -7.07 -5.14
CA PHE A 245 -2.35 -8.29 -5.36
C PHE A 245 -3.11 -9.37 -6.11
N LYS A 246 -4.42 -9.53 -5.89
CA LYS A 246 -5.26 -10.44 -6.70
C LYS A 246 -5.51 -9.93 -8.14
N HIS A 247 -4.81 -8.88 -8.59
CA HIS A 247 -5.01 -8.17 -9.85
C HIS A 247 -6.44 -7.64 -10.07
N GLN A 248 -7.25 -7.51 -9.01
CA GLN A 248 -8.61 -6.97 -9.08
C GLN A 248 -8.57 -5.43 -8.98
N LYS A 249 -7.94 -4.79 -9.98
CA LYS A 249 -7.68 -3.33 -9.99
C LYS A 249 -8.93 -2.48 -9.80
N VAL A 250 -10.05 -2.87 -10.39
CA VAL A 250 -11.31 -2.12 -10.28
C VAL A 250 -11.79 -2.07 -8.83
N LYS A 251 -11.78 -3.21 -8.14
CA LYS A 251 -12.16 -3.30 -6.72
C LYS A 251 -11.16 -2.58 -5.84
N ALA A 252 -9.86 -2.73 -6.10
CA ALA A 252 -8.82 -2.00 -5.38
C ALA A 252 -9.02 -0.47 -5.49
N ARG A 253 -9.28 0.05 -6.71
CA ARG A 253 -9.56 1.48 -6.93
C ARG A 253 -10.83 1.95 -6.24
N HIS A 254 -11.85 1.10 -6.12
CA HIS A 254 -13.05 1.43 -5.36
C HIS A 254 -12.73 1.55 -3.86
N MET A 255 -12.07 0.55 -3.28
CA MET A 255 -11.70 0.53 -1.86
C MET A 255 -10.78 1.70 -1.49
N PHE A 256 -9.83 2.05 -2.36
CA PHE A 256 -8.98 3.22 -2.11
C PHE A 256 -9.74 4.54 -2.23
N ARG A 257 -10.77 4.65 -3.09
CA ARG A 257 -11.62 5.84 -3.15
C ARG A 257 -12.45 6.00 -1.88
N GLU A 258 -13.05 4.92 -1.40
CA GLU A 258 -13.80 4.92 -0.13
C GLU A 258 -12.91 5.37 1.04
N LEU A 259 -11.65 4.92 1.10
CA LEU A 259 -10.66 5.39 2.06
C LEU A 259 -10.36 6.89 2.00
N VAL A 260 -10.36 7.47 0.80
CA VAL A 260 -10.14 8.91 0.61
C VAL A 260 -11.36 9.70 1.07
N GLU A 261 -12.57 9.17 0.84
CA GLU A 261 -13.84 9.75 1.29
C GLU A 261 -14.01 9.70 2.81
N MET A 262 -13.53 8.64 3.46
CA MET A 262 -13.51 8.52 4.92
C MET A 262 -12.70 9.63 5.62
N ASN A 263 -11.91 10.41 4.89
CA ASN A 263 -11.11 11.55 5.41
C ASN A 263 -10.25 11.21 6.64
N GLY A 264 -9.79 9.96 6.72
CA GLY A 264 -9.01 9.43 7.82
C GLY A 264 -7.50 9.67 7.73
N ARG A 265 -6.75 9.08 8.65
CA ARG A 265 -5.28 9.11 8.69
C ARG A 265 -4.65 8.46 7.45
N MET A 266 -5.37 7.52 6.83
CA MET A 266 -4.91 6.77 5.67
C MET A 266 -5.17 7.46 4.32
N LYS A 267 -5.86 8.61 4.27
CA LYS A 267 -6.22 9.33 3.03
C LYS A 267 -5.03 9.59 2.10
N LYS A 268 -3.95 10.18 2.63
CA LYS A 268 -2.75 10.53 1.83
C LYS A 268 -2.12 9.29 1.19
N ARG A 269 -2.10 8.17 1.92
CA ARG A 269 -1.55 6.90 1.43
C ARG A 269 -2.46 6.27 0.37
N ALA A 270 -3.77 6.30 0.57
CA ALA A 270 -4.75 5.81 -0.40
C ALA A 270 -4.67 6.60 -1.72
N GLN A 271 -4.52 7.94 -1.66
CA GLN A 271 -4.29 8.76 -2.86
C GLN A 271 -3.00 8.38 -3.59
N LEU A 272 -1.90 8.18 -2.86
CA LEU A 272 -0.65 7.72 -3.45
C LEU A 272 -0.78 6.35 -4.12
N ALA A 273 -1.53 5.43 -3.50
CA ALA A 273 -1.79 4.10 -4.05
C ALA A 273 -2.65 4.15 -5.32
N LEU A 274 -3.68 5.01 -5.35
CA LEU A 274 -4.51 5.26 -6.54
C LEU A 274 -3.71 5.78 -7.73
N ASN A 275 -2.78 6.70 -7.48
CA ASN A 275 -1.93 7.26 -8.53
C ASN A 275 -0.97 6.22 -9.14
N LYS A 276 -0.70 5.12 -8.43
CA LYS A 276 0.22 4.04 -8.85
C LYS A 276 -0.47 2.82 -9.46
N LEU A 277 -1.80 2.82 -9.61
CA LEU A 277 -2.63 1.64 -9.89
C LEU A 277 -3.06 1.52 -11.36
#